data_AF-A0A0F3GN59-F1
#
_entry.id   AF-A0A0F3GN59-F1
#
_cell.length_a   1.000
_cell.length_b   1.000
_cell.length_c   1.000
_cell.angle_alpha   90.00
_cell.angle_beta   90.00
_cell.angle_gamma   90.00
#
_symmetry.space_group_name_H-M   'P 1'
#
loop_
_entity.id
_entity.type
_entity.pdbx_description
1 polymer ?
#
loop_
_entity_poly.entity_id
_entity_poly.type
_entity_poly.pdbx_seq_one_letter_code
_entity_poly.pdbx_strand_id
1 'polypeptide(L)'
;FTASWPVSSVVSIGSGLDSVQFMILTPLPGTALYDDLKAARRLLHTDWSKYDINHVVYKTAAIKPQHLQVETIKAMERFYSLGHFWRHMKSLDLFYAAFGLYSRRMVKKALKDIQDYAHYLNQ
;
A
#
# COMPACT_ATOMS: atom_id res chain seq x y z
N PHE A 1 25.04 -1.09 31.42
CA PHE A 1 23.64 -1.50 31.64
C PHE A 1 22.83 -1.10 30.41
N THR A 2 22.17 -2.09 29.82
CA THR A 2 21.50 -2.12 28.51
C THR A 2 20.08 -1.57 28.56
N ALA A 3 19.65 -0.85 27.52
CA ALA A 3 18.28 -0.82 26.96
C ALA A 3 18.28 0.15 25.76
N SER A 4 18.52 -0.21 24.49
CA SER A 4 17.67 -0.96 23.55
C SER A 4 16.18 -0.60 23.60
N TRP A 5 15.80 0.43 22.83
CA TRP A 5 14.43 0.59 22.33
C TRP A 5 14.43 0.43 20.81
N PRO A 6 13.86 -0.66 20.26
CA PRO A 6 13.61 -0.82 18.84
C PRO A 6 12.30 -0.14 18.47
N VAL A 7 12.27 0.38 17.24
CA VAL A 7 11.12 0.80 16.43
C VAL A 7 9.77 0.26 16.95
N SER A 8 9.03 1.09 17.66
CA SER A 8 7.59 0.90 17.84
C SER A 8 6.89 2.03 17.11
N SER A 9 6.29 1.67 15.98
CA SER A 9 5.24 2.45 15.34
C SER A 9 4.13 2.69 16.36
N VAL A 10 4.19 3.81 17.06
CA VAL A 10 3.09 4.31 17.89
C VAL A 10 2.01 4.78 16.91
N VAL A 11 1.19 3.85 16.45
CA VAL A 11 -0.15 4.16 15.95
C VAL A 11 -1.07 3.94 17.14
N SER A 12 -1.47 5.05 17.77
CA SER A 12 -2.45 5.05 18.85
C SER A 12 -3.83 4.74 18.26
N ILE A 13 -4.34 3.54 18.50
CA ILE A 13 -5.72 3.14 18.18
C ILE A 13 -6.62 3.84 19.21
N GLY A 14 -6.85 5.14 19.02
CA GLY A 14 -7.62 5.97 19.95
C GLY A 14 -7.61 7.47 19.65
N SER A 15 -6.82 7.94 18.67
CA SER A 15 -6.58 9.38 18.46
C SER A 15 -7.42 10.05 17.37
N GLY A 16 -8.53 9.47 16.91
CA GLY A 16 -9.36 10.11 15.88
C GLY A 16 -8.67 10.25 14.51
N LEU A 17 -7.73 9.35 14.18
CA LEU A 17 -7.14 9.28 12.84
C LEU A 17 -8.21 8.84 11.84
N ASP A 18 -8.72 9.80 11.07
CA ASP A 18 -9.74 9.57 10.04
C ASP A 18 -9.16 8.91 8.76
N SER A 19 -7.83 8.91 8.60
CA SER A 19 -7.15 8.32 7.45
C SER A 19 -5.75 7.79 7.79
N VAL A 20 -5.31 6.74 7.09
CA VAL A 20 -3.95 6.19 7.13
C VAL A 20 -3.49 5.86 5.72
N GLN A 21 -2.23 6.12 5.43
CA GLN A 21 -1.59 5.79 4.16
C GLN A 21 -0.58 4.65 4.35
N PHE A 22 -0.84 3.51 3.73
CA PHE A 22 0.13 2.41 3.63
C PHE A 22 0.87 2.55 2.31
N MET A 23 2.20 2.54 2.35
CA MET A 23 3.05 2.73 1.17
C MET A 23 4.14 1.69 1.13
N ILE A 24 4.50 1.29 -0.09
CA ILE A 24 5.62 0.41 -0.36
C ILE A 24 6.85 1.26 -0.65
N LEU A 25 7.96 0.95 0.03
CA LEU A 25 9.22 1.65 -0.19
C LEU A 25 9.64 1.56 -1.66
N THR A 26 9.68 2.69 -2.35
CA THR A 26 10.01 2.77 -3.77
C THR A 26 11.42 3.34 -3.95
N PRO A 27 12.41 2.52 -4.35
CA PRO A 27 13.76 3.02 -4.59
C PRO A 27 13.80 3.84 -5.88
N LEU A 28 13.96 5.15 -5.78
CA LEU A 28 13.98 6.04 -6.95
C LEU A 28 15.39 6.13 -7.57
N PRO A 29 15.53 6.23 -8.90
CA PRO A 29 16.81 6.36 -9.55
C PRO A 29 17.53 7.64 -9.09
N GLY A 30 18.83 7.52 -8.83
CA GLY A 30 19.65 8.59 -8.24
C GLY A 30 19.65 8.62 -6.71
N THR A 31 18.95 7.70 -6.04
CA THR A 31 19.06 7.51 -4.58
C THR A 31 20.06 6.40 -4.25
N ALA A 32 20.76 6.53 -3.11
CA ALA A 32 21.68 5.50 -2.63
C ALA A 32 20.99 4.13 -2.49
N LEU A 33 19.74 4.12 -2.01
CA LEU A 33 18.94 2.89 -1.89
C LEU A 33 18.75 2.18 -3.25
N TYR A 34 18.51 2.94 -4.32
CA TYR A 34 18.37 2.36 -5.66
C TYR A 34 19.67 1.75 -6.13
N ASP A 35 20.79 2.44 -5.95
CA ASP A 35 22.11 1.95 -6.34
C ASP A 35 22.50 0.70 -5.55
N ASP A 36 22.25 0.67 -4.24
CA ASP A 36 22.48 -0.50 -3.38
C ASP A 36 21.65 -1.71 -3.81
N LEU A 37 20.35 -1.52 -4.05
CA LEU A 37 19.45 -2.59 -4.49
C LEU A 37 19.79 -3.07 -5.91
N LYS A 38 20.25 -2.17 -6.78
CA LYS A 38 20.72 -2.50 -8.13
C LYS A 38 22.01 -3.32 -8.08
N ALA A 39 23.01 -2.88 -7.32
CA ALA A 39 24.27 -3.59 -7.14
C ALA A 39 24.05 -4.99 -6.54
N ALA A 40 23.14 -5.10 -5.58
CA ALA A 40 22.75 -6.37 -4.97
C ALA A 40 21.86 -7.26 -5.87
N ARG A 41 21.51 -6.83 -7.09
CA ARG A 41 20.58 -7.53 -8.00
C ARG A 41 19.22 -7.84 -7.34
N ARG A 42 18.73 -6.90 -6.53
CA ARG A 42 17.47 -6.99 -5.80
C ARG A 42 16.34 -6.20 -6.43
N LEU A 43 16.58 -5.38 -7.45
CA LEU A 43 15.50 -4.79 -8.25
C LEU A 43 14.76 -5.90 -9.03
N LEU A 44 13.43 -5.84 -9.08
CA LEU A 44 12.62 -6.81 -9.81
C LEU A 44 12.56 -6.46 -11.30
N HIS A 45 12.42 -5.17 -11.60
CA HIS A 45 12.43 -4.59 -12.94
C HIS A 45 12.66 -3.09 -12.83
N THR A 46 12.81 -2.42 -13.97
CA THR A 46 12.88 -0.94 -14.07
C THR A 46 11.72 -0.36 -14.88
N ASP A 47 10.56 -1.03 -14.85
CA ASP A 47 9.32 -0.46 -15.39
C ASP A 47 8.84 0.68 -14.48
N TRP A 48 9.14 1.91 -14.91
CA TRP A 48 8.82 3.14 -14.19
C TRP A 48 7.32 3.35 -13.96
N SER A 49 6.45 2.71 -14.75
CA SER A 49 5.00 2.79 -14.53
C SER A 49 4.56 2.18 -13.19
N LYS A 50 5.41 1.33 -12.60
CA LYS A 50 5.19 0.67 -11.31
C LYS A 50 5.94 1.34 -10.14
N TYR A 51 6.62 2.46 -10.36
CA TYR A 51 7.31 3.22 -9.29
C TYR A 51 6.35 4.25 -8.67
N ASP A 52 5.22 3.76 -8.16
CA ASP A 52 4.04 4.56 -7.81
C ASP A 52 3.59 4.39 -6.35
N ILE A 53 4.52 4.01 -5.46
CA ILE A 53 4.33 3.73 -4.03
C ILE A 53 3.35 2.59 -3.68
N ASN A 54 2.68 1.99 -4.66
CA ASN A 54 1.71 0.92 -4.47
C ASN A 54 2.25 -0.45 -4.92
N HIS A 55 3.28 -0.48 -5.76
CA HIS A 55 3.87 -1.71 -6.27
C HIS A 55 5.24 -2.03 -5.66
N VAL A 56 5.47 -3.30 -5.35
CA VAL A 56 6.76 -3.82 -4.92
C VAL A 56 7.68 -3.98 -6.12
N VAL A 57 8.68 -3.12 -6.25
CA VAL A 57 9.66 -3.15 -7.36
C VAL A 57 11.02 -3.73 -6.99
N TYR A 58 11.16 -4.28 -5.77
CA TYR A 58 12.41 -4.86 -5.27
C TYR A 58 12.18 -6.08 -4.38
N LYS A 59 13.21 -6.91 -4.23
CA LYS A 59 13.26 -8.08 -3.34
C LYS A 59 13.68 -7.62 -1.95
N THR A 60 12.87 -7.91 -0.93
CA THR A 60 13.29 -7.76 0.47
C THR A 60 14.17 -8.94 0.91
N ALA A 61 14.85 -8.83 2.05
CA ALA A 61 15.72 -9.90 2.55
C ALA A 61 14.94 -11.09 3.15
N ALA A 62 13.74 -10.84 3.70
CA ALA A 62 12.98 -11.84 4.46
C ALA A 62 11.58 -12.12 3.90
N ILE A 63 10.96 -11.14 3.24
CA ILE A 63 9.58 -11.21 2.76
C ILE A 63 9.58 -11.34 1.24
N LYS A 64 8.88 -12.35 0.73
CA LYS A 64 8.68 -12.52 -0.72
C LYS A 64 7.93 -11.30 -1.28
N PRO A 65 8.32 -10.75 -2.44
CA PRO A 65 7.68 -9.58 -3.04
C PRO A 65 6.16 -9.69 -3.16
N GLN A 66 5.67 -10.84 -3.63
CA GLN A 66 4.24 -11.13 -3.76
C GLN A 66 3.52 -11.09 -2.41
N HIS A 67 4.13 -11.64 -1.35
CA HIS A 67 3.54 -11.60 -0.02
C HIS A 67 3.48 -10.16 0.53
N LEU A 68 4.57 -9.39 0.36
CA LEU A 68 4.59 -7.97 0.74
C LEU A 68 3.51 -7.17 0.00
N GLN A 69 3.35 -7.40 -1.30
CA GLN A 69 2.32 -6.75 -2.12
C GLN A 69 0.92 -7.04 -1.57
N VAL A 70 0.60 -8.33 -1.38
CA VAL A 70 -0.72 -8.78 -0.93
C VAL A 70 -1.05 -8.28 0.48
N GLU A 71 -0.10 -8.37 1.42
CA GLU A 71 -0.35 -7.95 2.80
C GLU A 71 -0.51 -6.44 2.93
N THR A 72 0.18 -5.64 2.08
CA THR A 72 -0.02 -4.18 2.03
C THR A 72 -1.45 -3.83 1.58
N ILE A 73 -1.97 -4.50 0.55
CA ILE A 73 -3.36 -4.31 0.08
C ILE A 73 -4.36 -4.69 1.17
N LYS A 74 -4.17 -5.84 1.81
CA LYS A 74 -5.04 -6.32 2.90
C LYS A 74 -5.05 -5.35 4.07
N ALA A 75 -3.91 -4.75 4.42
CA ALA A 75 -3.82 -3.75 5.47
C ALA A 75 -4.63 -2.49 5.13
N MET A 76 -4.53 -2.00 3.88
CA MET A 76 -5.38 -0.89 3.40
C MET A 76 -6.86 -1.24 3.46
N GLU A 77 -7.26 -2.41 2.93
CA GLU A 77 -8.65 -2.86 2.92
C GLU A 77 -9.23 -2.96 4.33
N ARG A 78 -8.47 -3.51 5.28
CA ARG A 78 -8.87 -3.60 6.69
C ARG A 78 -9.09 -2.22 7.30
N PHE A 79 -8.15 -1.28 7.11
CA PHE A 79 -8.29 0.07 7.67
C PHE A 79 -9.53 0.80 7.15
N TYR A 80 -9.76 0.77 5.83
CA TYR A 80 -10.87 1.51 5.22
C TYR A 80 -12.23 0.82 5.32
N SER A 81 -12.28 -0.50 5.52
CA SER A 81 -13.53 -1.22 5.81
C SER A 81 -14.10 -0.91 7.20
N LEU A 82 -13.25 -0.53 8.16
CA LEU A 82 -13.64 -0.18 9.54
C LEU A 82 -14.27 1.24 9.65
N GLY A 83 -13.81 2.21 8.86
CA GLY A 83 -14.26 3.61 8.94
C GLY A 83 -15.47 3.98 8.07
N HIS A 84 -15.67 3.30 6.93
CA HIS A 84 -16.71 3.66 5.95
C HIS A 84 -18.15 3.37 6.42
N PHE A 85 -18.34 2.44 7.36
CA PHE A 85 -19.68 1.96 7.73
C PHE A 85 -20.41 2.81 8.78
N TRP A 86 -19.72 3.66 9.54
CA TRP A 86 -20.28 4.17 10.81
C TRP A 86 -20.69 5.65 10.86
N ARG A 87 -20.57 6.47 9.79
CA ARG A 87 -20.76 7.93 9.99
C ARG A 87 -21.54 8.75 8.96
N HIS A 88 -22.02 8.20 7.84
CA HIS A 88 -22.70 9.02 6.82
C HIS A 88 -24.01 8.42 6.33
N MET A 89 -24.95 8.23 7.25
CA MET A 89 -26.34 7.94 6.92
C MET A 89 -27.18 9.13 7.39
N LYS A 90 -27.43 10.12 6.50
CA LYS A 90 -28.72 10.85 6.39
C LYS A 90 -28.80 12.11 5.50
N SER A 91 -27.77 12.61 4.81
CA SER A 91 -28.00 13.76 3.90
C SER A 91 -27.09 13.85 2.67
N LEU A 92 -27.74 13.83 1.48
CA LEU A 92 -27.30 14.13 0.10
C LEU A 92 -27.22 12.94 -0.89
N ASP A 93 -28.35 12.27 -1.12
CA ASP A 93 -28.43 10.97 -1.81
C ASP A 93 -27.88 10.92 -3.25
N LEU A 94 -28.07 11.93 -4.12
CA LEU A 94 -27.72 11.77 -5.55
C LEU A 94 -26.22 11.99 -5.86
N PHE A 95 -25.62 13.06 -5.34
CA PHE A 95 -24.18 13.35 -5.53
C PHE A 95 -23.32 12.27 -4.85
N TYR A 96 -23.67 11.86 -3.63
CA TYR A 96 -22.96 10.80 -2.92
C TYR A 96 -23.21 9.42 -3.54
N ALA A 97 -24.38 9.14 -4.12
CA ALA A 97 -24.59 7.90 -4.88
C ALA A 97 -23.73 7.88 -6.17
N ALA A 98 -23.68 8.98 -6.92
CA ALA A 98 -22.85 9.10 -8.12
C ALA A 98 -21.35 8.99 -7.77
N PHE A 99 -20.90 9.73 -6.75
CA PHE A 99 -19.53 9.67 -6.23
C PHE A 99 -19.19 8.29 -5.65
N GLY A 100 -20.13 7.65 -4.96
CA GLY A 100 -20.02 6.30 -4.43
C GLY A 100 -19.87 5.24 -5.52
N LEU A 101 -20.64 5.35 -6.62
CA LEU A 101 -20.51 4.44 -7.76
C LEU A 101 -19.18 4.64 -8.51
N TYR A 102 -18.78 5.90 -8.71
CA TYR A 102 -17.51 6.26 -9.34
C TYR A 102 -16.31 5.76 -8.51
N SER A 103 -16.28 6.08 -7.23
CA SER A 103 -15.23 5.64 -6.30
C SER A 103 -15.14 4.11 -6.22
N ARG A 104 -16.27 3.40 -6.13
CA ARG A 104 -16.28 1.92 -6.17
C ARG A 104 -15.64 1.36 -7.44
N ARG A 105 -15.89 1.96 -8.61
CA ARG A 105 -15.27 1.52 -9.87
C ARG A 105 -13.76 1.77 -9.87
N MET A 106 -13.32 2.93 -9.40
CA MET A 106 -11.89 3.23 -9.29
C MET A 106 -11.17 2.29 -8.32
N VAL A 107 -11.75 2.04 -7.14
CA VAL A 107 -11.20 1.11 -6.15
C VAL A 107 -11.13 -0.30 -6.72
N LYS A 108 -12.20 -0.79 -7.37
CA LYS A 108 -12.16 -2.11 -8.02
C LYS A 108 -11.09 -2.19 -9.11
N LYS A 109 -10.92 -1.13 -9.90
CA LYS A 109 -9.88 -1.08 -10.93
C LYS A 109 -8.47 -1.10 -10.32
N ALA A 110 -8.23 -0.29 -9.29
CA ALA A 110 -6.95 -0.25 -8.58
C ALA A 110 -6.64 -1.59 -7.91
N LEU A 111 -7.59 -2.18 -7.18
CA LEU A 111 -7.43 -3.50 -6.58
C LEU A 111 -7.13 -4.58 -7.61
N LYS A 112 -7.80 -4.53 -8.78
CA LYS A 112 -7.53 -5.46 -9.87
C LYS A 112 -6.11 -5.31 -10.43
N ASP A 113 -5.65 -4.09 -10.71
CA ASP A 113 -4.27 -3.86 -11.20
C ASP A 113 -3.23 -4.39 -10.20
N ILE A 114 -3.44 -4.14 -8.91
CA ILE A 114 -2.52 -4.62 -7.88
C ILE A 114 -2.59 -6.15 -7.73
N GLN A 115 -3.78 -6.75 -7.86
CA GLN A 115 -3.94 -8.22 -7.86
C GLN A 115 -3.24 -8.87 -9.07
N ASP A 116 -3.45 -8.33 -10.27
CA ASP A 116 -2.82 -8.79 -11.50
C ASP A 116 -1.27 -8.69 -11.38
N TYR A 117 -0.78 -7.61 -10.77
CA TYR A 117 0.64 -7.46 -10.47
C TYR A 117 1.15 -8.46 -9.42
N ALA A 118 0.38 -8.71 -8.35
CA ALA A 118 0.73 -9.74 -7.37
C ALA A 118 0.84 -11.14 -8.01
N HIS A 119 0.00 -11.43 -9.02
CA HIS A 119 0.13 -12.66 -9.81
C HIS A 119 1.39 -12.67 -10.67
N TYR A 120 1.75 -11.56 -11.30
CA TYR A 120 3.01 -11.41 -12.04
C TYR A 120 4.25 -11.68 -11.15
N LEU A 121 4.24 -11.20 -9.90
CA LEU A 121 5.34 -11.42 -8.95
C LEU A 121 5.51 -12.88 -8.48
N ASN A 122 4.55 -13.76 -8.76
CA ASN A 122 4.58 -15.17 -8.37
C ASN A 122 5.13 -16.10 -9.47
N GLN A 123 5.34 -15.58 -10.68
CA GLN A 123 5.95 -16.29 -11.80
C GLN A 123 7.48 -16.25 -11.70
#